data_AF-A0A820HT33-F1
#
_entry.id   AF-A0A820HT33-F1
#
_cell.length_a   1.000
_cell.length_b   1.000
_cell.length_c   1.000
_cell.angle_alpha   90.00
_cell.angle_beta   90.00
_cell.angle_gamma   90.00
#
_symmetry.space_group_name_H-M   'P 1'
#
loop_
_entity.id
_entity.type
_entity.pdbx_description
1 polymer ?
#
loop_
_entity_poly.entity_id
_entity_poly.type
_entity_poly.pdbx_seq_one_letter_code
_entity_poly.pdbx_strand_id
1 'polypeptide(L)'
;LNNNQKAIEIKNKHYKIIQEAKRQWLNYFLNIYEIKIQEYEQQYQNEFIKLRSLFSNNNDTTMLNNIKEYINNRINRLKKDIYDKMASFRRIILQNRQRSSSTKNVIGVSPEPYLDLISNPFNKRQWNYLSFGPSYIRLNQSAIRPKCQQETEIKNQHKDIYSKVENHLTGHPHPISRNNPIFKQYSDHLLDYLNQSYFTPLSYKDQLISREQAQILESIRRIIQNMNLIIRVTDKGNNFYIGSTIEFGKRAQKFFSDTNAFIELSSNPFNEILDKVIQLLNTLRGKNFIRKWQYEQMMPDRTNCELAHLYFNPKTHKDGIPVRPIESTIHASTTKISKFLDKILRPIFDDKCKDTTIIDGASLITELSKYNKKGLLKPTTLFCTFDIRNLYTMLPQEETLDILMTFLHAHGYRKVKGISIDTIKRLASIILQDNVLAYGKKIYKQTTGGAMG
;
A
#
# COMPACT_ATOMS: atom_id res chain seq x y z
N LEU A 1 10.28 11.95 -39.12
CA LEU A 1 10.41 11.51 -37.71
C LEU A 1 10.28 10.00 -37.66
N ASN A 2 11.33 9.33 -37.19
CA ASN A 2 11.37 7.87 -37.01
C ASN A 2 10.21 7.45 -36.09
N ASN A 3 9.59 6.27 -36.28
CA ASN A 3 8.40 5.87 -35.50
C ASN A 3 8.61 5.95 -33.97
N ASN A 4 9.85 5.75 -33.51
CA ASN A 4 10.26 5.92 -32.13
C ASN A 4 10.21 7.39 -31.64
N GLN A 5 10.61 8.36 -32.47
CA GLN A 5 10.56 9.78 -32.11
C GLN A 5 9.11 10.25 -31.96
N LYS A 6 8.22 9.85 -32.87
CA LYS A 6 6.78 10.14 -32.76
C LYS A 6 6.16 9.54 -31.50
N ALA A 7 6.56 8.32 -31.12
CA ALA A 7 6.08 7.68 -29.89
C ALA A 7 6.59 8.41 -28.62
N ILE A 8 7.85 8.87 -28.62
CA ILE A 8 8.44 9.67 -27.54
C ILE A 8 7.72 11.02 -27.41
N GLU A 9 7.44 11.69 -28.53
CA GLU A 9 6.69 12.95 -28.55
C GLU A 9 5.28 12.80 -27.99
N ILE A 10 4.54 11.76 -28.39
CA ILE A 10 3.19 11.48 -27.88
C ILE A 10 3.22 11.18 -26.37
N LYS A 11 4.17 10.37 -25.89
CA LYS A 11 4.31 10.07 -24.45
C LYS A 11 4.73 11.30 -23.64
N ASN A 12 5.64 12.12 -24.16
CA ASN A 12 6.02 13.38 -23.53
C ASN A 12 4.83 14.34 -23.46
N LYS A 13 4.03 14.44 -24.53
CA LYS A 13 2.79 15.24 -24.54
C LYS A 13 1.79 14.76 -23.49
N HIS A 14 1.57 13.45 -23.39
CA HIS A 14 0.69 12.86 -22.38
C HIS A 14 1.19 13.09 -20.96
N TYR A 15 2.49 12.91 -20.71
CA TYR A 15 3.12 13.18 -19.41
C TYR A 15 2.94 14.64 -19.00
N LYS A 16 3.16 15.58 -19.94
CA LYS A 16 2.93 17.02 -19.69
C LYS A 16 1.48 17.32 -19.31
N ILE A 17 0.52 16.74 -20.03
CA ILE A 17 -0.92 16.89 -19.73
C ILE A 17 -1.24 16.37 -18.31
N ILE A 18 -0.71 15.22 -17.92
CA ILE A 18 -0.94 14.67 -16.56
C ILE A 18 -0.32 15.56 -15.48
N GLN A 19 0.93 16.01 -15.66
CA GLN A 19 1.59 16.87 -14.66
C GLN A 19 0.87 18.22 -14.54
N GLU A 20 0.35 18.73 -15.65
CA GLU A 20 -0.44 19.95 -15.69
C GLU A 20 -1.79 19.80 -14.98
N ALA A 21 -2.51 18.69 -15.21
CA ALA A 21 -3.73 18.39 -14.48
C ALA A 21 -3.50 18.27 -12.96
N LYS A 22 -2.42 17.58 -12.54
CA LYS A 22 -2.02 17.48 -11.12
C LYS A 22 -1.71 18.85 -10.52
N ARG A 23 -1.09 19.75 -11.29
CA ARG A 23 -0.81 21.13 -10.88
C ARG A 23 -2.10 21.93 -10.67
N GLN A 24 -3.02 21.89 -11.63
CA GLN A 24 -4.30 22.59 -11.54
C GLN A 24 -5.12 22.11 -10.33
N TRP A 25 -5.13 20.79 -10.09
CA TRP A 25 -5.78 20.19 -8.94
C TRP A 25 -5.16 20.65 -7.61
N LEU A 26 -3.83 20.67 -7.49
CA LEU A 26 -3.15 21.16 -6.29
C LEU A 26 -3.38 22.66 -6.04
N ASN A 27 -3.47 23.48 -7.08
CA ASN A 27 -3.83 24.89 -6.96
C ASN A 27 -5.25 25.08 -6.43
N TYR A 28 -6.19 24.25 -6.86
CA TYR A 28 -7.56 24.25 -6.34
C TYR A 28 -7.59 23.93 -4.83
N PHE A 29 -6.81 22.94 -4.38
CA PHE A 29 -6.69 22.65 -2.94
C PHE A 29 -6.07 23.80 -2.15
N LEU A 30 -5.02 24.44 -2.67
CA LEU A 30 -4.44 25.61 -2.02
C LEU A 30 -5.48 26.73 -1.83
N ASN A 31 -6.30 26.98 -2.86
CA ASN A 31 -7.37 27.97 -2.78
C ASN A 31 -8.41 27.60 -1.71
N ILE A 32 -8.83 26.33 -1.62
CA ILE A 32 -9.72 25.87 -0.54
C ILE A 32 -9.10 26.13 0.85
N TYR A 33 -7.81 25.88 1.03
CA TYR A 33 -7.14 26.15 2.30
C TYR A 33 -7.00 27.64 2.61
N GLU A 34 -6.79 28.47 1.59
CA GLU A 34 -6.78 29.94 1.73
C GLU A 34 -8.16 30.47 2.14
N ILE A 35 -9.23 30.00 1.50
CA ILE A 35 -10.62 30.31 1.87
C ILE A 35 -10.91 29.86 3.30
N LYS A 36 -10.50 28.65 3.69
CA LYS A 36 -10.69 28.16 5.07
C LYS A 36 -9.97 29.00 6.11
N ILE A 37 -8.76 29.49 5.82
CA ILE A 37 -8.05 30.40 6.71
C ILE A 37 -8.88 31.68 6.92
N GLN A 38 -9.43 32.24 5.85
CA GLN A 38 -10.27 33.45 5.91
C GLN A 38 -11.56 33.20 6.69
N GLU A 39 -12.25 32.08 6.43
CA GLU A 39 -13.45 31.67 7.18
C GLU A 39 -13.16 31.52 8.68
N TYR A 40 -12.03 30.92 9.04
CA TYR A 40 -11.62 30.78 10.44
C TYR A 40 -11.30 32.13 11.09
N GLU A 41 -10.64 33.03 10.38
CA GLU A 41 -10.38 34.38 10.86
C GLU A 41 -11.69 35.15 11.09
N GLN A 42 -12.65 35.02 10.19
CA GLN A 42 -13.95 35.67 10.30
C GLN A 42 -14.80 35.09 11.43
N GLN A 43 -14.85 33.75 11.58
CA GLN A 43 -15.52 33.09 12.70
C GLN A 43 -14.92 33.52 14.04
N TYR A 44 -13.60 33.62 14.12
CA TYR A 44 -12.91 34.11 15.32
C TYR A 44 -13.30 35.55 15.67
N GLN A 45 -13.27 36.47 14.69
CA GLN A 45 -13.67 37.87 14.94
C GLN A 45 -15.11 37.95 15.45
N ASN A 46 -16.02 37.17 14.87
CA ASN A 46 -17.42 37.14 15.28
C ASN A 46 -17.60 36.57 16.70
N GLU A 47 -16.90 35.49 17.05
CA GLU A 47 -16.95 34.94 18.42
C GLU A 47 -16.31 35.87 19.45
N PHE A 48 -15.20 36.52 19.09
CA PHE A 48 -14.52 37.48 19.96
C PHE A 48 -15.41 38.70 20.27
N ILE A 49 -16.14 39.20 19.28
CA ILE A 49 -17.13 40.29 19.47
C ILE A 49 -18.26 39.85 20.40
N LYS A 50 -18.80 38.64 20.21
CA LYS A 50 -19.85 38.07 21.09
C LYS A 50 -19.38 37.91 22.53
N LEU A 51 -18.19 37.34 22.73
CA LEU A 51 -17.59 37.21 24.06
C LEU A 51 -17.39 38.57 24.71
N ARG A 52 -16.88 39.57 23.98
CA ARG A 52 -16.71 40.94 24.49
C ARG A 52 -18.03 41.57 24.94
N SER A 53 -19.13 41.33 24.23
CA SER A 53 -20.46 41.83 24.63
C SER A 53 -21.03 41.18 25.89
N LEU A 54 -20.64 39.94 26.20
CA LEU A 54 -21.11 39.20 27.39
C LEU A 54 -20.40 39.63 28.69
N PHE A 55 -19.21 40.21 28.60
CA PHE A 55 -18.38 40.60 29.75
C PHE A 55 -18.37 42.12 30.03
N SER A 56 -19.20 42.91 29.35
CA SER A 56 -19.26 44.37 29.53
C SER A 56 -19.70 44.85 30.92
N ASN A 57 -20.14 43.95 31.82
CA ASN A 57 -20.75 44.32 33.11
C ASN A 57 -20.02 43.82 34.37
N ASN A 58 -18.81 43.24 34.33
CA ASN A 58 -18.09 42.89 35.57
C ASN A 58 -16.55 42.88 35.44
N ASN A 59 -15.89 43.29 36.53
CA ASN A 59 -14.44 43.45 36.73
C ASN A 59 -13.64 42.12 36.76
N ASP A 60 -13.73 41.29 35.71
CA ASP A 60 -12.90 40.06 35.57
C ASP A 60 -12.03 40.09 34.30
N THR A 61 -11.23 41.15 34.17
CA THR A 61 -10.28 41.37 33.08
C THR A 61 -9.24 40.24 32.95
N THR A 62 -8.88 39.57 34.05
CA THR A 62 -7.87 38.50 34.09
C THR A 62 -8.36 37.22 33.42
N MET A 63 -9.61 36.81 33.67
CA MET A 63 -10.19 35.60 33.08
C MET A 63 -10.41 35.77 31.57
N LEU A 64 -10.86 36.96 31.15
CA LEU A 64 -11.02 37.30 29.73
C LEU A 64 -9.67 37.26 28.98
N ASN A 65 -8.59 37.74 29.61
CA ASN A 65 -7.25 37.70 29.03
C ASN A 65 -6.73 36.26 28.89
N ASN A 66 -6.94 35.41 29.90
CA ASN A 66 -6.53 33.99 29.85
C ASN A 66 -7.30 33.21 28.77
N ILE A 67 -8.61 33.45 28.62
CA ILE A 67 -9.43 32.84 27.56
C ILE A 67 -8.95 33.32 26.18
N LYS A 68 -8.69 34.63 26.04
CA LYS A 68 -8.15 35.22 24.80
C LYS A 68 -6.80 34.60 24.44
N GLU A 69 -5.92 34.41 25.41
CA GLU A 69 -4.61 33.80 25.20
C GLU A 69 -4.72 32.32 24.79
N TYR A 70 -5.56 31.54 25.46
CA TYR A 70 -5.81 30.13 25.11
C TYR A 70 -6.36 29.97 23.68
N ILE A 71 -7.36 30.79 23.32
CA ILE A 71 -7.97 30.78 21.99
C ILE A 71 -6.95 31.21 20.93
N ASN A 72 -6.19 32.30 21.17
CA ASN A 72 -5.13 32.74 20.26
C ASN A 72 -4.08 31.64 20.04
N ASN A 73 -3.63 30.97 21.11
CA ASN A 73 -2.67 29.89 21.02
C ASN A 73 -3.20 28.70 20.21
N ARG A 74 -4.48 28.35 20.38
CA ARG A 74 -5.10 27.25 19.63
C ARG A 74 -5.29 27.59 18.16
N ILE A 75 -5.70 28.82 17.85
CA ILE A 75 -5.85 29.31 16.47
C ILE A 75 -4.49 29.38 15.78
N ASN A 76 -3.46 29.90 16.45
CA ASN A 76 -2.11 29.97 15.88
C ASN A 76 -1.55 28.59 15.56
N ARG A 77 -1.83 27.57 16.39
CA ARG A 77 -1.49 26.17 16.08
C ARG A 77 -2.24 25.66 14.85
N LEU A 78 -3.55 25.90 14.75
CA LEU A 78 -4.35 25.48 13.59
C LEU A 78 -3.91 26.18 12.29
N LYS A 79 -3.64 27.49 12.34
CA LYS A 79 -3.09 28.24 11.21
C LYS A 79 -1.74 27.69 10.78
N LYS A 80 -0.85 27.41 11.74
CA LYS A 80 0.46 26.81 11.47
C LYS A 80 0.34 25.46 10.77
N ASP A 81 -0.54 24.57 11.25
CA ASP A 81 -0.79 23.27 10.61
C ASP A 81 -1.30 23.42 9.17
N ILE A 82 -2.14 24.42 8.89
CA ILE A 82 -2.62 24.70 7.53
C ILE A 82 -1.49 25.27 6.66
N TYR A 83 -0.69 26.22 7.17
CA TYR A 83 0.45 26.77 6.44
C TYR A 83 1.51 25.71 6.11
N ASP A 84 1.80 24.79 7.02
CA ASP A 84 2.73 23.69 6.79
C ASP A 84 2.23 22.76 5.67
N LYS A 85 0.91 22.47 5.64
CA LYS A 85 0.27 21.74 4.54
C LYS A 85 0.33 22.51 3.22
N MET A 86 0.03 23.80 3.22
CA MET A 86 0.13 24.65 2.03
C MET A 86 1.56 24.71 1.49
N ALA A 87 2.57 24.81 2.36
CA ALA A 87 3.98 24.79 1.98
C ALA A 87 4.36 23.47 1.30
N SER A 88 3.84 22.34 1.80
CA SER A 88 4.04 21.02 1.17
C SER A 88 3.45 20.96 -0.24
N PHE A 89 2.22 21.47 -0.44
CA PHE A 89 1.59 21.50 -1.76
C PHE A 89 2.32 22.43 -2.73
N ARG A 90 2.78 23.60 -2.26
CA ARG A 90 3.58 24.53 -3.07
C ARG A 90 4.88 23.89 -3.57
N ARG A 91 5.56 23.07 -2.75
CA ARG A 91 6.74 22.29 -3.18
C ARG A 91 6.40 21.28 -4.27
N ILE A 92 5.29 20.56 -4.12
CA ILE A 92 4.84 19.57 -5.12
C ILE A 92 4.48 20.25 -6.45
N ILE A 93 3.82 21.42 -6.39
CA ILE A 93 3.51 22.24 -7.57
C ILE A 93 4.80 22.64 -8.31
N LEU A 94 5.82 23.09 -7.58
CA LEU A 94 7.12 23.45 -8.18
C LEU A 94 7.79 22.25 -8.86
N GLN A 95 7.79 21.08 -8.22
CA GLN A 95 8.34 19.86 -8.81
C GLN A 95 7.57 19.42 -10.06
N ASN A 96 6.23 19.49 -10.03
CA ASN A 96 5.40 19.13 -11.18
C ASN A 96 5.59 20.11 -12.34
N ARG A 97 5.81 21.41 -12.06
CA ARG A 97 6.14 22.43 -13.07
C ARG A 97 7.49 22.16 -13.74
N GLN A 98 8.51 21.80 -12.97
CA GLN A 98 9.82 21.40 -13.52
C GLN A 98 9.72 20.13 -14.37
N ARG A 99 8.88 19.19 -13.96
CA ARG A 99 8.65 17.94 -14.71
C ARG A 99 7.83 18.18 -15.98
N SER A 100 6.84 19.06 -15.97
CA SER A 100 6.02 19.40 -17.15
C SER A 100 6.77 20.24 -18.18
N SER A 101 7.78 21.02 -17.77
CA SER A 101 8.66 21.73 -18.71
C SER A 101 9.72 20.80 -19.32
N SER A 102 10.15 19.76 -18.60
CA SER A 102 11.16 18.83 -19.08
C SER A 102 10.70 18.02 -20.29
N THR A 103 11.47 18.04 -21.36
CA THR A 103 11.38 17.09 -22.48
C THR A 103 12.41 15.99 -22.25
N LYS A 104 11.94 14.75 -22.05
CA LYS A 104 12.83 13.60 -21.96
C LYS A 104 13.18 13.14 -23.37
N ASN A 105 14.48 13.15 -23.69
CA ASN A 105 15.03 12.68 -24.96
C ASN A 105 15.23 11.15 -25.00
N VAL A 106 15.08 10.50 -23.83
CA VAL A 106 15.29 9.07 -23.65
C VAL A 106 14.03 8.49 -23.00
N ILE A 107 13.55 7.38 -23.56
CA ILE A 107 12.55 6.54 -22.91
C ILE A 107 13.21 6.06 -21.62
N GLY A 108 12.66 6.40 -20.45
CA GLY A 108 13.02 5.66 -19.25
C GLY A 108 12.77 4.20 -19.56
N VAL A 109 13.84 3.41 -19.72
CA VAL A 109 13.75 2.03 -20.14
C VAL A 109 12.92 1.34 -19.06
N SER A 110 11.66 1.04 -19.40
CA SER A 110 10.90 0.05 -18.63
C SER A 110 11.77 -1.18 -18.66
N PRO A 111 12.32 -1.64 -17.54
CA PRO A 111 13.52 -2.44 -17.65
C PRO A 111 13.06 -3.77 -18.26
N GLU A 112 13.74 -4.19 -19.33
CA GLU A 112 13.25 -5.26 -20.20
C GLU A 112 12.95 -6.52 -19.37
N PRO A 113 12.00 -7.38 -19.83
CA PRO A 113 11.77 -8.65 -19.17
C PRO A 113 13.09 -9.43 -19.09
N TYR A 114 13.40 -9.94 -17.90
CA TYR A 114 14.53 -10.80 -17.68
C TYR A 114 14.24 -12.17 -18.28
N LEU A 115 14.99 -12.55 -19.31
CA LEU A 115 14.84 -13.82 -20.00
C LEU A 115 15.85 -14.83 -19.46
N ASP A 116 15.35 -15.82 -18.73
CA ASP A 116 16.12 -16.96 -18.22
C ASP A 116 15.89 -18.19 -19.10
N LEU A 117 16.25 -18.06 -20.38
CA LEU A 117 16.14 -19.07 -21.42
C LEU A 117 17.36 -18.97 -22.37
N ILE A 118 17.68 -20.09 -23.02
CA ILE A 118 18.78 -20.16 -24.00
C ILE A 118 18.51 -19.24 -25.21
N SER A 119 17.25 -19.09 -25.60
CA SER A 119 16.83 -18.24 -26.70
C SER A 119 15.49 -17.58 -26.42
N ASN A 120 15.23 -16.43 -27.07
CA ASN A 120 13.97 -15.72 -26.97
C ASN A 120 12.90 -16.40 -27.84
N PRO A 121 11.84 -16.98 -27.25
CA PRO A 121 10.78 -17.63 -28.01
C PRO A 121 9.76 -16.65 -28.61
N PHE A 122 9.86 -15.36 -28.27
CA PHE A 122 8.91 -14.34 -28.68
C PHE A 122 9.42 -13.57 -29.90
N ASN A 123 8.54 -13.34 -30.88
CA ASN A 123 8.82 -12.43 -31.96
C ASN A 123 8.86 -10.97 -31.48
N LYS A 124 9.33 -10.06 -32.34
CA LYS A 124 9.49 -8.63 -32.02
C LYS A 124 8.21 -7.96 -31.48
N ARG A 125 7.02 -8.30 -32.01
CA ARG A 125 5.76 -7.70 -31.55
C ARG A 125 5.37 -8.22 -30.16
N GLN A 126 5.52 -9.52 -29.93
CA GLN A 126 5.25 -10.15 -28.63
C GLN A 126 6.23 -9.66 -27.56
N TRP A 127 7.52 -9.56 -27.89
CA TRP A 127 8.54 -9.05 -26.98
C TRP A 127 8.26 -7.60 -26.59
N ASN A 128 7.92 -6.74 -27.55
CA ASN A 128 7.50 -5.37 -27.26
C ASN A 128 6.27 -5.30 -26.35
N TYR A 129 5.29 -6.18 -26.55
CA TYR A 129 4.11 -6.25 -25.69
C TYR A 129 4.47 -6.64 -24.25
N LEU A 130 5.39 -7.59 -24.06
CA LEU A 130 5.89 -8.00 -22.75
C LEU A 130 6.69 -6.89 -22.05
N SER A 131 7.50 -6.13 -22.78
CA SER A 131 8.36 -5.08 -22.22
C SER A 131 7.62 -3.79 -21.85
N PHE A 132 6.62 -3.42 -22.66
CA PHE A 132 5.93 -2.13 -22.52
C PHE A 132 4.48 -2.26 -22.08
N GLY A 133 3.97 -3.49 -21.98
CA GLY A 133 2.56 -3.76 -21.79
C GLY A 133 1.73 -3.42 -23.05
N PRO A 134 0.39 -3.47 -22.93
CA PRO A 134 -0.49 -3.01 -23.99
C PRO A 134 -0.19 -1.53 -24.30
N SER A 135 0.15 -1.24 -25.56
CA SER A 135 0.45 0.13 -26.01
C SER A 135 -0.78 1.05 -26.04
N TYR A 136 -1.96 0.49 -25.77
CA TYR A 136 -3.24 1.18 -25.76
C TYR A 136 -4.11 0.58 -24.65
N ILE A 137 -4.34 1.34 -23.58
CA ILE A 137 -5.40 1.05 -22.61
C ILE A 137 -6.33 2.25 -22.64
N ARG A 138 -7.48 2.15 -23.32
CA ARG A 138 -8.60 3.04 -23.05
C ARG A 138 -9.60 2.31 -22.18
N LEU A 139 -10.25 3.06 -21.29
CA LEU A 139 -11.36 2.60 -20.45
C LEU A 139 -12.46 1.89 -21.27
N ASN A 140 -12.60 2.19 -22.56
CA ASN A 140 -13.61 1.63 -23.47
C ASN A 140 -13.17 0.36 -24.22
N GLN A 141 -12.10 -0.34 -23.82
CA GLN A 141 -11.83 -1.72 -24.29
C GLN A 141 -12.95 -2.71 -23.92
N SER A 142 -13.83 -2.30 -22.98
CA SER A 142 -15.06 -2.97 -22.63
C SER A 142 -16.07 -3.10 -23.76
N ALA A 143 -16.06 -2.24 -24.79
CA ALA A 143 -16.98 -2.32 -25.93
C ALA A 143 -16.87 -3.63 -26.73
N ILE A 144 -15.80 -4.39 -26.54
CA ILE A 144 -15.57 -5.71 -27.16
C ILE A 144 -16.09 -6.85 -26.25
N ARG A 145 -16.35 -6.57 -24.98
CA ARG A 145 -16.81 -7.55 -23.98
C ARG A 145 -18.34 -7.69 -24.01
N PRO A 146 -18.89 -8.83 -23.60
CA PRO A 146 -20.34 -9.00 -23.47
C PRO A 146 -20.95 -7.93 -22.54
N LYS A 147 -22.15 -7.44 -22.88
CA LYS A 147 -22.86 -6.39 -22.11
C LYS A 147 -22.97 -6.70 -20.62
N CYS A 148 -23.29 -7.93 -20.24
CA CYS A 148 -23.38 -8.36 -18.84
C CYS A 148 -22.06 -8.21 -18.07
N GLN A 149 -20.91 -8.43 -18.74
CA GLN A 149 -19.60 -8.24 -18.15
C GLN A 149 -19.30 -6.75 -17.95
N GLN A 150 -19.66 -5.91 -18.93
CA GLN A 150 -19.51 -4.46 -18.83
C GLN A 150 -20.31 -3.91 -17.64
N GLU A 151 -21.57 -4.32 -17.48
CA GLU A 151 -22.43 -3.91 -16.36
C GLU A 151 -21.85 -4.31 -15.01
N THR A 152 -21.28 -5.52 -14.91
CA THR A 152 -20.60 -6.00 -13.70
C THR A 152 -19.35 -5.17 -13.39
N GLU A 153 -18.56 -4.85 -14.41
CA GLU A 153 -17.35 -4.02 -14.27
C GLU A 153 -17.69 -2.59 -13.85
N ILE A 154 -18.73 -1.99 -14.45
CA ILE A 154 -19.25 -0.66 -14.07
C ILE A 154 -19.69 -0.68 -12.61
N LYS A 155 -20.48 -1.67 -12.18
CA LYS A 155 -20.94 -1.78 -10.79
C LYS A 155 -19.78 -1.90 -9.81
N ASN A 156 -18.78 -2.71 -10.13
CA ASN A 156 -17.61 -2.92 -9.27
C ASN A 156 -16.73 -1.66 -9.20
N GLN A 157 -16.45 -1.01 -10.34
CA GLN A 157 -15.67 0.23 -10.38
C GLN A 157 -16.39 1.39 -9.71
N HIS A 158 -17.70 1.51 -9.93
CA HIS A 158 -18.54 2.50 -9.25
C HIS A 158 -18.44 2.31 -7.74
N LYS A 159 -18.68 1.09 -7.24
CA LYS A 159 -18.60 0.78 -5.81
C LYS A 159 -17.22 1.10 -5.24
N ASP A 160 -16.15 0.69 -5.90
CA ASP A 160 -14.78 0.92 -5.43
C ASP A 160 -14.42 2.41 -5.35
N ILE A 161 -14.66 3.15 -6.43
CA ILE A 161 -14.36 4.58 -6.51
C ILE A 161 -15.25 5.36 -5.54
N TYR A 162 -16.55 5.09 -5.54
CA TYR A 162 -17.53 5.74 -4.65
C TYR A 162 -17.15 5.53 -3.18
N SER A 163 -16.92 4.29 -2.75
CA SER A 163 -16.62 3.99 -1.35
C SER A 163 -15.29 4.59 -0.90
N LYS A 164 -14.27 4.66 -1.78
CA LYS A 164 -13.02 5.38 -1.46
C LYS A 164 -13.24 6.87 -1.25
N VAL A 165 -14.01 7.52 -2.13
CA VAL A 165 -14.32 8.95 -2.02
C VAL A 165 -15.18 9.24 -0.80
N GLU A 166 -16.22 8.44 -0.56
CA GLU A 166 -17.09 8.56 0.63
C GLU A 166 -16.29 8.39 1.93
N ASN A 167 -15.48 7.35 2.05
CA ASN A 167 -14.65 7.12 3.23
C ASN A 167 -13.63 8.26 3.45
N HIS A 168 -13.07 8.80 2.38
CA HIS A 168 -12.14 9.93 2.47
C HIS A 168 -12.84 11.21 2.95
N LEU A 169 -14.00 11.55 2.39
CA LEU A 169 -14.75 12.75 2.73
C LEU A 169 -15.44 12.68 4.11
N THR A 170 -15.73 11.46 4.58
CA THR A 170 -16.29 11.23 5.93
C THR A 170 -15.22 11.07 7.02
N GLY A 171 -13.97 10.77 6.65
CA GLY A 171 -12.86 10.53 7.59
C GLY A 171 -11.94 11.73 7.84
N HIS A 172 -12.10 12.83 7.11
CA HIS A 172 -11.27 14.04 7.24
C HIS A 172 -11.71 14.95 8.40
N PRO A 173 -10.87 15.89 8.88
CA PRO A 173 -11.17 16.74 10.05
C PRO A 173 -12.41 17.65 9.90
N HIS A 174 -12.97 17.76 8.69
CA HIS A 174 -14.31 18.31 8.44
C HIS A 174 -15.15 17.24 7.72
N PRO A 175 -15.71 16.29 8.47
CA PRO A 175 -16.41 15.16 7.88
C PRO A 175 -17.72 15.63 7.24
N ILE A 176 -17.91 15.32 5.96
CA ILE A 176 -19.20 15.49 5.31
C ILE A 176 -20.11 14.36 5.81
N SER A 177 -21.31 14.70 6.27
CA SER A 177 -22.31 13.70 6.67
C SER A 177 -22.60 12.75 5.51
N ARG A 178 -22.64 11.43 5.76
CA ARG A 178 -22.98 10.42 4.73
C ARG A 178 -24.35 10.66 4.08
N ASN A 179 -25.25 11.35 4.76
CA ASN A 179 -26.58 11.70 4.23
C ASN A 179 -26.57 12.97 3.38
N ASN A 180 -25.41 13.60 3.15
CA ASN A 180 -25.31 14.80 2.34
C ASN A 180 -25.66 14.47 0.87
N PRO A 181 -26.55 15.25 0.22
CA PRO A 181 -26.97 15.01 -1.16
C PRO A 181 -25.82 14.98 -2.17
N ILE A 182 -24.66 15.57 -1.85
CA ILE A 182 -23.47 15.54 -2.71
C ILE A 182 -22.99 14.12 -3.01
N PHE A 183 -23.17 13.17 -2.07
CA PHE A 183 -22.77 11.79 -2.28
C PHE A 183 -23.67 11.10 -3.31
N LYS A 184 -24.98 11.35 -3.24
CA LYS A 184 -25.92 10.83 -4.24
C LYS A 184 -25.63 11.43 -5.63
N GLN A 185 -25.46 12.76 -5.71
CA GLN A 185 -25.10 13.44 -6.96
C GLN A 185 -23.79 12.90 -7.55
N TYR A 186 -22.77 12.71 -6.71
CA TYR A 186 -21.50 12.13 -7.14
C TYR A 186 -21.66 10.70 -7.63
N SER A 187 -22.41 9.87 -6.90
CA SER A 187 -22.72 8.50 -7.30
C SER A 187 -23.39 8.45 -8.68
N ASP A 188 -24.39 9.30 -8.90
CA ASP A 188 -25.15 9.34 -10.15
C ASP A 188 -24.25 9.81 -11.31
N HIS A 189 -23.52 10.92 -11.14
CA HIS A 189 -22.58 11.41 -12.16
C HIS A 189 -21.45 10.41 -12.49
N LEU A 190 -20.95 9.70 -11.47
CA LEU A 190 -19.94 8.66 -11.67
C LEU A 190 -20.52 7.49 -12.48
N LEU A 191 -21.74 7.07 -12.16
CA LEU A 191 -22.42 6.00 -12.88
C LEU A 191 -22.69 6.39 -14.34
N ASP A 192 -23.16 7.62 -14.59
CA ASP A 192 -23.35 8.15 -15.93
C ASP A 192 -22.05 8.21 -16.73
N TYR A 193 -20.98 8.72 -16.12
CA TYR A 193 -19.65 8.75 -16.74
C TYR A 193 -19.14 7.35 -17.09
N LEU A 194 -19.29 6.38 -16.18
CA LEU A 194 -18.87 5.00 -16.41
C LEU A 194 -19.71 4.35 -17.51
N ASN A 195 -21.04 4.48 -17.46
CA ASN A 195 -21.93 3.99 -18.52
C ASN A 195 -21.54 4.59 -19.88
N GLN A 196 -21.41 5.91 -19.97
CA GLN A 196 -21.00 6.56 -21.21
C GLN A 196 -19.63 6.06 -21.68
N SER A 197 -18.65 5.95 -20.77
CA SER A 197 -17.30 5.48 -21.11
C SER A 197 -17.27 4.03 -21.61
N TYR A 198 -18.07 3.14 -21.01
CA TYR A 198 -18.11 1.72 -21.36
C TYR A 198 -18.92 1.45 -22.63
N PHE A 199 -20.04 2.16 -22.84
CA PHE A 199 -20.93 1.95 -23.97
C PHE A 199 -20.60 2.82 -25.20
N THR A 200 -19.69 3.79 -25.09
CA THR A 200 -19.21 4.55 -26.26
C THR A 200 -18.44 3.62 -27.20
N PRO A 201 -18.90 3.45 -28.46
CA PRO A 201 -18.22 2.57 -29.41
C PRO A 201 -16.77 3.00 -29.67
N LEU A 202 -15.88 2.02 -29.77
CA LEU A 202 -14.51 2.25 -30.23
C LEU A 202 -14.52 2.68 -31.69
N SER A 203 -13.63 3.62 -32.06
CA SER A 203 -13.39 3.93 -33.46
C SER A 203 -12.90 2.68 -34.21
N TYR A 204 -13.16 2.57 -35.51
CA TYR A 204 -12.73 1.42 -36.32
C TYR A 204 -11.23 1.11 -36.17
N LYS A 205 -10.40 2.17 -36.17
CA LYS A 205 -8.95 2.07 -35.93
C LYS A 205 -8.63 1.45 -34.57
N ASP A 206 -9.33 1.87 -33.52
CA ASP A 206 -9.08 1.37 -32.17
C ASP A 206 -9.58 -0.07 -31.99
N GLN A 207 -10.67 -0.45 -32.68
CA GLN A 207 -11.13 -1.83 -32.72
C GLN A 207 -10.08 -2.75 -33.35
N LEU A 208 -9.47 -2.35 -34.47
CA LEU A 208 -8.39 -3.10 -35.12
C LEU A 208 -7.19 -3.27 -34.18
N ILE A 209 -6.73 -2.18 -33.54
CA ILE A 209 -5.60 -2.21 -32.59
C ILE A 209 -5.91 -3.14 -31.41
N SER A 210 -7.13 -3.07 -30.87
CA SER A 210 -7.53 -3.92 -29.73
C SER A 210 -7.58 -5.40 -30.12
N ARG A 211 -8.09 -5.73 -31.31
CA ARG A 211 -8.11 -7.12 -31.82
C ARG A 211 -6.68 -7.64 -32.04
N GLU A 212 -5.80 -6.82 -32.62
CA GLU A 212 -4.40 -7.19 -32.81
C GLU A 212 -3.69 -7.45 -31.47
N GLN A 213 -3.89 -6.59 -30.46
CA GLN A 213 -3.31 -6.80 -29.14
C GLN A 213 -3.86 -8.04 -28.43
N ALA A 214 -5.15 -8.34 -28.58
CA ALA A 214 -5.74 -9.57 -28.05
C ALA A 214 -5.12 -10.81 -28.72
N GLN A 215 -4.91 -10.78 -30.04
CA GLN A 215 -4.23 -11.87 -30.76
C GLN A 215 -2.76 -12.03 -30.32
N ILE A 216 -2.04 -10.94 -30.06
CA ILE A 216 -0.68 -10.98 -29.51
C ILE A 216 -0.69 -11.64 -28.13
N LEU A 217 -1.62 -11.26 -27.25
CA LEU A 217 -1.75 -11.83 -25.91
C LEU A 217 -2.05 -13.33 -25.95
N GLU A 218 -2.99 -13.77 -26.78
CA GLU A 218 -3.31 -15.19 -26.94
C GLU A 218 -2.13 -15.97 -27.51
N SER A 219 -1.41 -15.39 -28.46
CA SER A 219 -0.19 -16.00 -29.01
C SER A 219 0.91 -16.13 -27.95
N ILE A 220 1.12 -15.12 -27.09
CA ILE A 220 2.04 -15.18 -25.95
C ILE A 220 1.61 -16.28 -24.97
N ARG A 221 0.32 -16.34 -24.60
CA ARG A 221 -0.22 -17.37 -23.69
C ARG A 221 0.05 -18.77 -24.22
N ARG A 222 -0.18 -19.00 -25.52
CA ARG A 222 0.09 -20.28 -26.17
C ARG A 222 1.58 -20.65 -26.13
N ILE A 223 2.48 -19.69 -26.36
CA ILE A 223 3.94 -19.92 -26.24
C ILE A 223 4.29 -20.32 -24.80
N ILE A 224 3.79 -19.58 -23.81
CA ILE A 224 4.05 -19.86 -22.39
C ILE A 224 3.59 -21.28 -22.02
N GLN A 225 2.39 -21.67 -22.45
CA GLN A 225 1.84 -23.00 -22.19
C GLN A 225 2.63 -24.09 -22.91
N ASN A 226 2.82 -23.97 -24.23
CA ASN A 226 3.48 -25.00 -25.04
C ASN A 226 4.93 -25.23 -24.65
N MET A 227 5.63 -24.18 -24.21
CA MET A 227 7.03 -24.26 -23.80
C MET A 227 7.20 -24.44 -22.28
N ASN A 228 6.12 -24.65 -21.53
CA ASN A 228 6.13 -24.78 -20.06
C ASN A 228 6.91 -23.64 -19.37
N LEU A 229 6.65 -22.40 -19.77
CA LEU A 229 7.31 -21.21 -19.21
C LEU A 229 6.52 -20.65 -18.03
N ILE A 230 7.21 -19.93 -17.15
CA ILE A 230 6.63 -19.20 -16.03
C ILE A 230 6.97 -17.71 -16.16
N ILE A 231 5.97 -16.87 -15.88
CA ILE A 231 6.14 -15.41 -15.75
C ILE A 231 5.99 -15.01 -14.27
N ARG A 232 6.94 -14.23 -13.76
CA ARG A 232 6.94 -13.70 -12.39
C ARG A 232 7.40 -12.25 -12.35
N VAL A 233 6.94 -11.49 -11.36
CA VAL A 233 7.49 -10.17 -11.07
C VAL A 233 8.85 -10.36 -10.39
N THR A 234 9.86 -9.58 -10.79
CA THR A 234 11.18 -9.67 -10.18
C THR A 234 11.22 -9.02 -8.79
N ASP A 235 12.11 -9.50 -7.94
CA ASP A 235 12.20 -9.08 -6.53
C ASP A 235 12.59 -7.60 -6.31
N LYS A 236 13.56 -7.10 -7.06
CA LYS A 236 14.08 -5.72 -6.94
C LYS A 236 14.02 -4.93 -8.26
N GLY A 237 13.15 -5.35 -9.17
CA GLY A 237 12.95 -4.71 -10.47
C GLY A 237 11.46 -4.56 -10.78
N ASN A 238 11.10 -3.47 -11.44
CA ASN A 238 9.75 -3.27 -11.99
C ASN A 238 9.60 -4.00 -13.34
N ASN A 239 10.04 -5.26 -13.40
CA ASN A 239 10.07 -6.05 -14.63
C ASN A 239 9.52 -7.45 -14.38
N PHE A 240 9.34 -8.18 -15.48
CA PHE A 240 8.97 -9.58 -15.47
C PHE A 240 10.19 -10.46 -15.69
N TYR A 241 10.23 -11.58 -14.98
CA TYR A 241 11.07 -12.73 -15.27
C TYR A 241 10.28 -13.70 -16.15
N ILE A 242 10.93 -14.26 -17.16
CA ILE A 242 10.41 -15.34 -17.98
C ILE A 242 11.44 -16.46 -18.01
N GLY A 243 11.06 -17.66 -17.58
CA GLY A 243 11.96 -18.82 -17.57
C GLY A 243 11.22 -20.14 -17.58
N SER A 244 11.95 -21.25 -17.54
CA SER A 244 11.37 -22.60 -17.48
C SER A 244 10.64 -22.84 -16.15
N THR A 245 9.44 -23.42 -16.21
CA THR A 245 8.69 -23.83 -15.01
C THR A 245 9.43 -24.90 -14.22
N ILE A 246 10.12 -25.81 -14.91
CA ILE A 246 10.87 -26.90 -14.28
C ILE A 246 12.04 -26.33 -13.46
N GLU A 247 12.84 -25.46 -14.08
CA GLU A 247 14.02 -24.89 -13.40
C GLU A 247 13.62 -23.95 -12.26
N PHE A 248 12.56 -23.17 -12.46
CA PHE A 248 12.00 -22.35 -11.38
C PHE A 248 11.46 -23.20 -10.22
N GLY A 249 10.85 -24.36 -10.53
CA GLY A 249 10.41 -25.34 -9.53
C GLY A 249 11.56 -25.90 -8.70
N LYS A 250 12.71 -26.23 -9.33
CA LYS A 250 13.92 -26.66 -8.61
C LYS A 250 14.44 -25.58 -7.66
N ARG A 251 14.40 -24.31 -8.06
CA ARG A 251 14.81 -23.19 -7.19
C ARG A 251 13.90 -23.04 -5.97
N ALA A 252 12.59 -23.25 -6.14
CA ALA A 252 11.65 -23.28 -5.02
C ALA A 252 11.89 -24.48 -4.09
N GLN A 253 12.11 -25.68 -4.65
CA GLN A 253 12.46 -26.87 -3.86
C GLN A 253 13.76 -26.68 -3.08
N LYS A 254 14.80 -26.14 -3.73
CA LYS A 254 16.05 -25.79 -3.07
C LYS A 254 15.82 -24.84 -1.90
N PHE A 255 14.97 -23.81 -2.08
CA PHE A 255 14.62 -22.92 -0.98
C PHE A 255 13.98 -23.67 0.20
N PHE A 256 13.05 -24.59 -0.05
CA PHE A 256 12.45 -25.40 1.03
C PHE A 256 13.52 -26.23 1.77
N SER A 257 14.39 -26.91 1.02
CA SER A 257 15.46 -27.74 1.61
C SER A 257 16.52 -26.93 2.37
N ASP A 258 16.91 -25.76 1.85
CA ASP A 258 17.94 -24.92 2.46
C ASP A 258 17.45 -24.26 3.76
N THR A 259 16.12 -24.07 3.90
CA THR A 259 15.53 -23.33 5.02
C THR A 259 14.91 -24.24 6.08
N ASN A 260 14.36 -25.40 5.70
CA ASN A 260 13.52 -26.23 6.58
C ASN A 260 12.40 -25.44 7.28
N ALA A 261 11.98 -24.30 6.71
CA ALA A 261 11.01 -23.40 7.32
C ALA A 261 9.56 -23.86 7.16
N PHE A 262 9.32 -24.85 6.31
CA PHE A 262 8.00 -25.33 5.94
C PHE A 262 7.95 -26.85 6.01
N ILE A 263 6.88 -27.37 6.61
CA ILE A 263 6.58 -28.80 6.65
C ILE A 263 5.33 -29.05 5.83
N GLU A 264 5.40 -29.99 4.88
CA GLU A 264 4.25 -30.43 4.10
C GLU A 264 3.23 -31.15 4.99
N LEU A 265 1.96 -30.78 4.85
CA LEU A 265 0.85 -31.40 5.57
C LEU A 265 0.14 -32.42 4.68
N SER A 266 -0.32 -33.52 5.29
CA SER A 266 -1.06 -34.58 4.60
C SER A 266 -2.51 -34.21 4.26
N SER A 267 -3.07 -33.23 4.98
CA SER A 267 -4.46 -32.79 4.83
C SER A 267 -4.55 -31.26 4.92
N ASN A 268 -5.72 -30.72 4.58
CA ASN A 268 -6.00 -29.30 4.67
C ASN A 268 -6.59 -28.94 6.05
N PRO A 269 -5.86 -28.26 6.95
CA PRO A 269 -6.35 -27.91 8.28
C PRO A 269 -7.10 -26.56 8.30
N PHE A 270 -7.51 -26.03 7.15
CA PHE A 270 -8.09 -24.68 7.06
C PHE A 270 -9.25 -24.44 8.04
N ASN A 271 -10.21 -25.36 8.10
CA ASN A 271 -11.37 -25.24 9.00
C ASN A 271 -10.94 -25.29 10.47
N GLU A 272 -9.98 -26.17 10.81
CA GLU A 272 -9.45 -26.30 12.17
C GLU A 272 -8.79 -24.99 12.63
N ILE A 273 -7.99 -24.36 11.76
CA ILE A 273 -7.31 -23.10 12.06
C ILE A 273 -8.33 -21.96 12.16
N LEU A 274 -9.30 -21.90 11.23
CA LEU A 274 -10.36 -20.90 11.27
C LEU A 274 -11.16 -20.99 12.57
N ASP A 275 -11.57 -22.18 12.97
CA ASP A 275 -12.30 -22.39 14.21
C ASP A 275 -11.43 -22.10 15.44
N LYS A 276 -10.14 -22.45 15.42
CA LYS A 276 -9.20 -22.09 16.49
C LYS A 276 -9.10 -20.57 16.67
N VAL A 277 -9.00 -19.81 15.58
CA VAL A 277 -8.98 -18.33 15.60
C VAL A 277 -10.27 -17.77 16.19
N ILE A 278 -11.42 -18.28 15.74
CA ILE A 278 -12.73 -17.82 16.20
C ILE A 278 -12.95 -18.15 17.68
N GLN A 279 -12.61 -19.36 18.10
CA GLN A 279 -12.68 -19.78 19.51
C GLN A 279 -11.79 -18.93 20.40
N LEU A 280 -10.57 -18.60 19.95
CA LEU A 280 -9.68 -17.69 20.68
C LEU A 280 -10.36 -16.34 20.89
N LEU A 281 -10.85 -15.70 19.83
CA LEU A 281 -11.49 -14.39 19.91
C LEU A 281 -12.76 -14.39 20.76
N ASN A 282 -13.59 -15.43 20.63
CA ASN A 282 -14.79 -15.63 21.45
C ASN A 282 -14.43 -15.75 22.94
N THR A 283 -13.40 -16.54 23.26
CA THR A 283 -12.92 -16.72 24.63
C THR A 283 -12.39 -15.42 25.21
N LEU A 284 -11.57 -14.69 24.45
CA LEU A 284 -11.04 -13.40 24.88
C LEU A 284 -12.15 -12.37 25.11
N ARG A 285 -13.19 -12.39 24.25
CA ARG A 285 -14.33 -11.49 24.39
C ARG A 285 -15.20 -11.86 25.59
N GLY A 286 -15.53 -13.14 25.76
CA GLY A 286 -16.35 -13.64 26.87
C GLY A 286 -15.71 -13.40 28.24
N LYS A 287 -14.38 -13.49 28.33
CA LYS A 287 -13.61 -13.18 29.55
C LYS A 287 -13.29 -11.68 29.71
N ASN A 288 -13.82 -10.81 28.86
CA ASN A 288 -13.55 -9.37 28.86
C ASN A 288 -12.06 -8.97 28.72
N PHE A 289 -11.23 -9.83 28.13
CA PHE A 289 -9.83 -9.51 27.82
C PHE A 289 -9.70 -8.57 26.61
N ILE A 290 -10.72 -8.55 25.75
CA ILE A 290 -10.84 -7.60 24.63
C ILE A 290 -12.22 -6.94 24.60
N ARG A 291 -12.26 -5.70 24.12
CA ARG A 291 -13.48 -4.92 23.91
C ARG A 291 -14.20 -5.35 22.63
N LYS A 292 -15.51 -5.05 22.54
CA LYS A 292 -16.35 -5.38 21.38
C LYS A 292 -15.75 -4.91 20.06
N TRP A 293 -15.31 -3.65 19.98
CA TRP A 293 -14.71 -3.11 18.76
C TRP A 293 -13.39 -3.79 18.36
N GLN A 294 -12.62 -4.30 19.32
CA GLN A 294 -11.36 -5.04 19.05
C GLN A 294 -11.68 -6.42 18.49
N TYR A 295 -12.67 -7.09 19.09
CA TYR A 295 -13.21 -8.36 18.60
C TYR A 295 -13.73 -8.22 17.17
N GLU A 296 -14.56 -7.21 16.88
CA GLU A 296 -15.12 -6.96 15.55
C GLU A 296 -14.04 -6.66 14.49
N GLN A 297 -12.98 -5.93 14.87
CA GLN A 297 -11.85 -5.66 13.97
C GLN A 297 -11.01 -6.90 13.67
N MET A 298 -10.87 -7.81 14.64
CA MET A 298 -10.05 -9.01 14.52
C MET A 298 -10.79 -10.22 13.95
N MET A 299 -12.12 -10.26 14.03
CA MET A 299 -12.92 -11.43 13.65
C MET A 299 -12.83 -11.72 12.14
N PRO A 300 -12.32 -12.90 11.71
CA PRO A 300 -12.29 -13.28 10.30
C PRO A 300 -13.68 -13.34 9.68
N ASP A 301 -13.75 -13.13 8.36
CA ASP A 301 -14.98 -13.31 7.59
C ASP A 301 -15.04 -14.76 7.10
N ARG A 302 -15.89 -15.58 7.72
CA ARG A 302 -16.04 -17.01 7.37
C ARG A 302 -16.36 -17.24 5.89
N THR A 303 -17.03 -16.29 5.22
CA THR A 303 -17.46 -16.46 3.83
C THR A 303 -16.36 -16.15 2.81
N ASN A 304 -15.32 -15.43 3.25
CA ASN A 304 -14.26 -14.90 2.39
C ASN A 304 -12.86 -15.23 2.95
N CYS A 305 -12.77 -16.23 3.83
CA CYS A 305 -11.51 -16.74 4.33
C CYS A 305 -11.02 -17.89 3.45
N GLU A 306 -9.72 -17.92 3.20
CA GLU A 306 -9.03 -18.99 2.45
C GLU A 306 -7.63 -19.22 3.05
N LEU A 307 -6.95 -20.29 2.61
CA LEU A 307 -5.56 -20.52 2.98
C LEU A 307 -4.66 -19.42 2.41
N ALA A 308 -3.60 -19.06 3.13
CA ALA A 308 -2.56 -18.20 2.56
C ALA A 308 -1.94 -18.87 1.32
N HIS A 309 -1.48 -18.07 0.36
CA HIS A 309 -0.83 -18.58 -0.85
C HIS A 309 0.64 -18.21 -0.87
N LEU A 310 1.51 -19.22 -0.89
CA LEU A 310 2.94 -19.00 -1.09
C LEU A 310 3.25 -18.94 -2.58
N TYR A 311 4.02 -17.95 -2.97
CA TYR A 311 4.64 -17.86 -4.28
C TYR A 311 6.06 -17.32 -4.16
N PHE A 312 6.79 -17.34 -5.26
CA PHE A 312 8.20 -16.98 -5.28
C PHE A 312 8.48 -15.89 -6.31
N ASN A 313 9.25 -14.88 -5.90
CA ASN A 313 9.77 -13.85 -6.79
C ASN A 313 11.27 -14.08 -7.05
N PRO A 314 11.73 -14.12 -8.31
CA PRO A 314 13.13 -14.31 -8.64
C PRO A 314 13.99 -13.08 -8.30
N LYS A 315 15.14 -13.32 -7.68
CA LYS A 315 16.17 -12.32 -7.41
C LYS A 315 17.14 -12.26 -8.59
N THR A 316 16.69 -11.71 -9.71
CA THR A 316 17.47 -11.60 -10.98
C THR A 316 18.76 -10.79 -10.87
N HIS A 317 18.96 -10.05 -9.78
CA HIS A 317 20.17 -9.30 -9.46
C HIS A 317 21.20 -10.13 -8.68
N LYS A 318 20.99 -11.44 -8.49
CA LYS A 318 21.89 -12.35 -7.78
C LYS A 318 22.24 -13.56 -8.65
N ASP A 319 23.44 -14.06 -8.49
CA ASP A 319 23.92 -15.26 -9.18
C ASP A 319 23.05 -16.48 -8.85
N GLY A 320 22.78 -17.30 -9.86
CA GLY A 320 21.89 -18.46 -9.75
C GLY A 320 20.40 -18.11 -9.58
N ILE A 321 20.04 -16.82 -9.59
CA ILE A 321 18.66 -16.30 -9.53
C ILE A 321 17.85 -16.97 -8.40
N PRO A 322 18.31 -16.90 -7.13
CA PRO A 322 17.58 -17.45 -6.00
C PRO A 322 16.19 -16.81 -5.88
N VAL A 323 15.28 -17.49 -5.21
CA VAL A 323 13.91 -17.00 -5.03
C VAL A 323 13.72 -16.29 -3.68
N ARG A 324 12.75 -15.38 -3.62
CA ARG A 324 12.18 -14.82 -2.39
C ARG A 324 10.78 -15.42 -2.19
N PRO A 325 10.49 -16.09 -1.06
CA PRO A 325 9.13 -16.48 -0.74
C PRO A 325 8.28 -15.22 -0.47
N ILE A 326 7.05 -15.22 -0.96
CA ILE A 326 6.03 -14.23 -0.63
C ILE A 326 4.75 -14.97 -0.29
N GLU A 327 4.17 -14.61 0.84
CA GLU A 327 2.96 -15.21 1.38
C GLU A 327 1.80 -14.22 1.23
N SER A 328 0.89 -14.51 0.30
CA SER A 328 -0.35 -13.75 0.18
C SER A 328 -1.32 -14.20 1.26
N THR A 329 -1.44 -13.37 2.31
CA THR A 329 -2.34 -13.62 3.45
C THR A 329 -3.63 -12.80 3.39
N ILE A 330 -3.96 -12.14 2.27
CA ILE A 330 -5.07 -11.15 2.19
C ILE A 330 -6.38 -11.65 2.82
N HIS A 331 -6.68 -12.94 2.63
CA HIS A 331 -7.90 -13.61 3.06
C HIS A 331 -7.67 -14.69 4.15
N ALA A 332 -6.46 -14.78 4.71
CA ALA A 332 -6.18 -15.76 5.78
C ALA A 332 -6.92 -15.41 7.08
N SER A 333 -7.23 -16.44 7.88
CA SER A 333 -8.00 -16.30 9.13
C SER A 333 -7.31 -15.42 10.18
N THR A 334 -5.98 -15.36 10.17
CA THR A 334 -5.16 -14.59 11.13
C THR A 334 -4.88 -13.15 10.69
N THR A 335 -5.20 -12.78 9.46
CA THR A 335 -4.79 -11.50 8.84
C THR A 335 -5.36 -10.28 9.54
N LYS A 336 -6.61 -10.35 10.00
CA LYS A 336 -7.22 -9.27 10.76
C LYS A 336 -6.59 -9.10 12.14
N ILE A 337 -6.19 -10.20 12.79
CA ILE A 337 -5.42 -10.14 14.04
C ILE A 337 -4.06 -9.49 13.79
N SER A 338 -3.33 -9.93 12.74
CA SER A 338 -2.02 -9.38 12.38
C SER A 338 -2.08 -7.86 12.15
N LYS A 339 -3.03 -7.39 11.32
CA LYS A 339 -3.27 -5.96 11.08
C LYS A 339 -3.62 -5.20 12.36
N PHE A 340 -4.39 -5.79 13.24
CA PHE A 340 -4.77 -5.17 14.51
C PHE A 340 -3.57 -5.03 15.45
N LEU A 341 -2.75 -6.08 15.58
CA LEU A 341 -1.53 -6.05 16.39
C LEU A 341 -0.52 -5.04 15.84
N ASP A 342 -0.26 -5.04 14.53
CA ASP A 342 0.60 -4.03 13.89
C ASP A 342 0.14 -2.61 14.22
N LYS A 343 -1.16 -2.33 14.04
CA LYS A 343 -1.75 -1.01 14.32
C LYS A 343 -1.53 -0.53 15.76
N ILE A 344 -1.48 -1.42 16.75
CA ILE A 344 -1.32 -1.02 18.16
C ILE A 344 0.15 -1.09 18.63
N LEU A 345 0.96 -1.95 18.04
CA LEU A 345 2.36 -2.18 18.44
C LEU A 345 3.34 -1.30 17.65
N ARG A 346 3.09 -1.08 16.36
CA ARG A 346 3.97 -0.30 15.48
C ARG A 346 4.29 1.10 16.02
N PRO A 347 3.32 1.89 16.53
CA PRO A 347 3.62 3.19 17.12
C PRO A 347 4.53 3.13 18.36
N ILE A 348 4.46 2.03 19.13
CA ILE A 348 5.33 1.84 20.29
C ILE A 348 6.75 1.56 19.80
N PHE A 349 6.92 0.67 18.82
CA PHE A 349 8.21 0.39 18.23
C PHE A 349 8.84 1.65 17.62
N ASP A 350 8.09 2.40 16.81
CA ASP A 350 8.60 3.61 16.15
C ASP A 350 8.99 4.71 17.15
N ASP A 351 8.29 4.82 18.29
CA ASP A 351 8.64 5.76 19.37
C ASP A 351 9.90 5.32 20.12
N LYS A 352 9.98 4.05 20.52
CA LYS A 352 11.07 3.54 21.38
C LYS A 352 12.36 3.21 20.64
N CYS A 353 12.27 2.84 19.37
CA CYS A 353 13.41 2.42 18.56
C CYS A 353 13.86 3.49 17.56
N LYS A 354 13.34 4.72 17.66
CA LYS A 354 13.61 5.81 16.71
C LYS A 354 15.10 6.10 16.55
N ASP A 355 15.84 6.09 17.66
CA ASP A 355 17.25 6.48 17.69
C ASP A 355 18.18 5.40 17.10
N THR A 356 17.69 4.17 16.94
CA THR A 356 18.43 3.03 16.39
C THR A 356 17.90 2.56 15.04
N THR A 357 16.86 3.19 14.51
CA THR A 357 16.17 2.75 13.28
C THR A 357 16.28 3.79 12.19
N ILE A 358 16.82 3.39 11.04
CA ILE A 358 16.83 4.18 9.81
C ILE A 358 15.69 3.69 8.91
N ILE A 359 14.78 4.60 8.55
CA ILE A 359 13.53 4.26 7.84
C ILE A 359 13.76 4.28 6.32
N ASP A 360 14.56 5.22 5.84
CA ASP A 360 14.88 5.40 4.43
C ASP A 360 16.22 6.13 4.19
N GLY A 361 16.60 6.31 2.93
CA GLY A 361 17.83 7.02 2.56
C GLY A 361 17.86 8.49 2.98
N ALA A 362 16.72 9.18 3.04
CA ALA A 362 16.66 10.57 3.47
C ALA A 362 16.89 10.69 4.98
N SER A 363 16.35 9.76 5.77
CA SER A 363 16.59 9.65 7.20
C SER A 363 18.07 9.34 7.49
N LEU A 364 18.70 8.46 6.71
CA LEU A 364 20.13 8.17 6.83
C LEU A 364 20.99 9.42 6.62
N ILE A 365 20.75 10.17 5.54
CA ILE A 365 21.50 11.41 5.25
C ILE A 365 21.30 12.44 6.38
N THR A 366 20.09 12.53 6.92
CA THR A 366 19.77 13.43 8.03
C THR A 366 20.54 13.05 9.29
N GLU A 367 20.55 11.77 9.67
CA GLU A 367 21.30 11.29 10.83
C GLU A 367 22.81 11.42 10.64
N LEU A 368 23.36 11.11 9.46
CA LEU A 368 24.77 11.33 9.15
C LEU A 368 25.16 12.81 9.23
N SER A 369 24.28 13.72 8.79
CA SER A 369 24.50 15.15 8.90
C SER A 369 24.55 15.61 10.36
N LYS A 370 23.70 15.05 11.24
CA LYS A 370 23.76 15.30 12.69
C LYS A 370 25.05 14.74 13.29
N TYR A 371 25.46 13.54 12.89
CA TYR A 371 26.70 12.91 13.32
C TYR A 371 27.93 13.74 12.93
N ASN A 372 27.94 14.26 11.69
CA ASN A 372 28.97 15.16 11.19
C ASN A 372 28.99 16.51 11.95
N LYS A 373 27.83 17.13 12.21
CA LYS A 373 27.75 18.38 13.00
C LYS A 373 28.31 18.24 14.41
N LYS A 374 28.30 17.03 14.98
CA LYS A 374 28.93 16.71 16.27
C LYS A 374 30.45 16.46 16.17
N GLY A 375 31.05 16.61 14.98
CA GLY A 375 32.47 16.32 14.73
C GLY A 375 32.82 14.83 14.80
N LEU A 376 31.82 13.94 14.74
CA LEU A 376 32.02 12.49 14.89
C LEU A 376 32.34 11.79 13.57
N LEU A 377 32.01 12.43 12.44
CA LEU A 377 32.36 11.93 11.11
C LEU A 377 33.77 12.42 10.74
N LYS A 378 34.78 11.61 11.02
CA LYS A 378 36.20 11.91 10.77
C LYS A 378 36.66 11.23 9.48
N PRO A 379 37.79 11.67 8.89
CA PRO A 379 38.41 10.95 7.76
C PRO A 379 38.75 9.48 8.09
N THR A 380 38.92 9.15 9.36
CA THR A 380 39.18 7.79 9.85
C THR A 380 37.91 7.00 10.18
N THR A 381 36.72 7.56 9.98
CA THR A 381 35.46 6.86 10.27
C THR A 381 35.21 5.77 9.24
N LEU A 382 35.04 4.54 9.71
CA LEU A 382 34.72 3.39 8.87
C LEU A 382 33.21 3.13 8.89
N PHE A 383 32.66 2.84 7.71
CA PHE A 383 31.28 2.37 7.57
C PHE A 383 31.28 0.84 7.46
N CYS A 384 30.65 0.17 8.41
CA CYS A 384 30.45 -1.27 8.40
C CYS A 384 28.98 -1.57 8.13
N THR A 385 28.72 -2.51 7.23
CA THR A 385 27.37 -2.97 6.91
C THR A 385 27.27 -4.48 7.13
N PHE A 386 26.19 -4.91 7.76
CA PHE A 386 25.87 -6.31 8.00
C PHE A 386 24.53 -6.63 7.35
N ASP A 387 24.48 -7.65 6.48
CA ASP A 387 23.25 -8.13 5.85
C ASP A 387 22.85 -9.46 6.48
N ILE A 388 21.70 -9.49 7.15
CA ILE A 388 21.17 -10.71 7.75
C ILE A 388 20.49 -11.54 6.67
N ARG A 389 21.01 -12.74 6.42
CA ARG A 389 20.44 -13.66 5.43
C ARG A 389 19.11 -14.21 5.92
N ASN A 390 18.10 -14.20 5.04
CA ASN A 390 16.81 -14.86 5.24
C ASN A 390 16.08 -14.50 6.56
N LEU A 391 16.24 -13.27 7.04
CA LEU A 391 15.73 -12.80 8.34
C LEU A 391 14.31 -13.31 8.63
N TYR A 392 13.31 -12.92 7.84
CA TYR A 392 11.92 -13.27 8.14
C TYR A 392 11.64 -14.77 8.19
N THR A 393 12.27 -15.58 7.35
CA THR A 393 12.02 -17.03 7.32
C THR A 393 12.74 -17.81 8.41
N MET A 394 13.74 -17.19 9.05
CA MET A 394 14.64 -17.85 10.02
C MET A 394 14.44 -17.36 11.46
N LEU A 395 13.42 -16.53 11.73
CA LEU A 395 13.14 -16.07 13.10
C LEU A 395 12.59 -17.22 13.95
N PRO A 396 13.24 -17.57 15.07
CA PRO A 396 12.71 -18.59 15.95
C PRO A 396 11.44 -18.05 16.65
N GLN A 397 10.32 -18.76 16.48
CA GLN A 397 8.99 -18.20 16.73
C GLN A 397 8.70 -17.96 18.21
N GLU A 398 9.09 -18.89 19.09
CA GLU A 398 8.87 -18.77 20.54
C GLU A 398 9.68 -17.61 21.13
N GLU A 399 10.95 -17.54 20.77
CA GLU A 399 11.87 -16.50 21.18
C GLU A 399 11.42 -15.14 20.66
N THR A 400 10.86 -15.08 19.45
CA THR A 400 10.27 -13.84 18.91
C THR A 400 9.10 -13.35 19.77
N LEU A 401 8.25 -14.27 20.24
CA LEU A 401 7.16 -13.92 21.15
C LEU A 401 7.69 -13.41 22.49
N ASP A 402 8.71 -14.06 23.05
CA ASP A 402 9.33 -13.66 24.31
C ASP A 402 10.06 -12.32 24.21
N ILE A 403 10.74 -12.06 23.09
CA ILE A 403 11.34 -10.75 22.78
C ILE A 403 10.25 -9.67 22.75
N LEU A 404 9.11 -9.92 22.10
CA LEU A 404 8.00 -8.97 22.08
C LEU A 404 7.48 -8.67 23.48
N MET A 405 7.33 -9.69 24.34
CA MET A 405 6.88 -9.48 25.72
C MET A 405 7.91 -8.70 26.53
N THR A 406 9.18 -9.08 26.41
CA THR A 406 10.31 -8.43 27.09
C THR A 406 10.42 -6.96 26.69
N PHE A 407 10.30 -6.66 25.38
CA PHE A 407 10.30 -5.30 24.86
C PHE A 407 9.18 -4.46 25.48
N LEU A 408 7.95 -4.97 25.49
CA LEU A 408 6.81 -4.25 26.08
C LEU A 408 7.00 -4.02 27.59
N HIS A 409 7.49 -5.02 28.32
CA HIS A 409 7.77 -4.90 29.74
C HIS A 409 8.89 -3.90 30.05
N ALA A 410 10.00 -3.96 29.31
CA ALA A 410 11.14 -3.07 29.48
C ALA A 410 10.76 -1.59 29.26
N HIS A 411 9.78 -1.32 28.40
CA HIS A 411 9.24 0.02 28.17
C HIS A 411 8.02 0.37 29.04
N GLY A 412 7.77 -0.39 30.10
CA GLY A 412 6.77 -0.07 31.13
C GLY A 412 5.32 -0.41 30.76
N TYR A 413 5.10 -1.14 29.66
CA TYR A 413 3.76 -1.58 29.32
C TYR A 413 3.36 -2.79 30.17
N ARG A 414 2.12 -2.78 30.65
CA ARG A 414 1.40 -3.97 31.17
C ARG A 414 0.18 -4.32 30.31
N LYS A 415 -0.35 -3.30 29.64
CA LYS A 415 -1.44 -3.40 28.66
C LYS A 415 -1.18 -2.45 27.49
N VAL A 416 -1.59 -2.84 26.29
CA VAL A 416 -1.61 -1.97 25.11
C VAL A 416 -3.04 -1.84 24.63
N LYS A 417 -3.55 -0.61 24.57
CA LYS A 417 -4.96 -0.31 24.22
C LYS A 417 -5.98 -1.16 25.00
N GLY A 418 -5.69 -1.42 26.28
CA GLY A 418 -6.55 -2.19 27.19
C GLY A 418 -6.36 -3.71 27.12
N ILE A 419 -5.51 -4.24 26.24
CA ILE A 419 -5.20 -5.66 26.08
C ILE A 419 -3.95 -5.99 26.90
N SER A 420 -3.97 -7.05 27.71
CA SER A 420 -2.79 -7.49 28.47
C SER A 420 -1.68 -8.01 27.56
N ILE A 421 -0.43 -7.91 28.03
CA ILE A 421 0.73 -8.48 27.33
C ILE A 421 0.54 -9.99 27.07
N ASP A 422 0.03 -10.74 28.03
CA ASP A 422 -0.32 -12.17 27.83
C ASP A 422 -1.32 -12.38 26.69
N THR A 423 -2.36 -11.55 26.60
CA THR A 423 -3.32 -11.63 25.50
C THR A 423 -2.68 -11.27 24.16
N ILE A 424 -1.75 -10.30 24.14
CA ILE A 424 -0.95 -9.98 22.95
C ILE A 424 -0.09 -11.17 22.55
N LYS A 425 0.56 -11.86 23.50
CA LYS A 425 1.33 -13.10 23.24
C LYS A 425 0.46 -14.14 22.55
N ARG A 426 -0.74 -14.40 23.09
CA ARG A 426 -1.68 -15.39 22.54
C ARG A 426 -2.15 -15.03 21.13
N LEU A 427 -2.43 -13.76 20.87
CA LEU A 427 -2.79 -13.26 19.54
C LEU A 427 -1.63 -13.32 18.55
N ALA A 428 -0.40 -13.05 18.99
CA ALA A 428 0.80 -13.15 18.16
C ALA A 428 1.18 -14.61 17.87
N SER A 429 1.04 -15.49 18.86
CA SER A 429 1.31 -16.93 18.76
C SER A 429 0.46 -17.57 17.67
N ILE A 430 -0.86 -17.34 17.64
CA ILE A 430 -1.73 -17.91 16.59
C ILE A 430 -1.37 -17.38 15.19
N ILE A 431 -0.84 -16.16 15.06
CA ILE A 431 -0.38 -15.63 13.76
C ILE A 431 0.88 -16.37 13.29
N LEU A 432 1.85 -16.58 14.17
CA LEU A 432 3.14 -17.19 13.81
C LEU A 432 3.05 -18.72 13.69
N GLN A 433 2.38 -19.37 14.63
CA GLN A 433 2.46 -20.82 14.84
C GLN A 433 1.36 -21.61 14.13
N ASP A 434 0.28 -20.94 13.72
CA ASP A 434 -0.81 -21.54 12.93
C ASP A 434 -0.84 -21.00 11.49
N ASN A 435 0.31 -20.52 10.99
CA ASN A 435 0.45 -20.10 9.61
C ASN A 435 0.53 -21.31 8.66
N VAL A 436 -0.56 -21.57 7.95
CA VAL A 436 -0.66 -22.63 6.95
C VAL A 436 -1.00 -22.04 5.60
N LEU A 437 -0.31 -22.54 4.58
CA LEU A 437 -0.33 -21.98 3.24
C LEU A 437 -0.39 -23.08 2.17
N ALA A 438 -0.88 -22.70 0.99
CA ALA A 438 -0.87 -23.51 -0.20
C ALA A 438 0.29 -23.10 -1.12
N TYR A 439 1.02 -24.08 -1.64
CA TYR A 439 1.99 -23.92 -2.72
C TYR A 439 1.80 -25.02 -3.76
N GLY A 440 1.42 -24.63 -4.98
CA GLY A 440 1.02 -25.58 -6.02
C GLY A 440 -0.22 -26.36 -5.58
N LYS A 441 -0.11 -27.69 -5.55
CA LYS A 441 -1.19 -28.60 -5.10
C LYS A 441 -0.98 -29.11 -3.67
N LYS A 442 0.00 -28.57 -2.95
CA LYS A 442 0.43 -29.02 -1.62
C LYS A 442 0.16 -27.95 -0.58
N ILE A 443 0.02 -28.40 0.66
CA ILE A 443 -0.25 -27.55 1.82
C ILE A 443 0.96 -27.65 2.74
N TYR A 444 1.40 -26.52 3.28
CA TYR A 444 2.54 -26.44 4.17
C TYR A 444 2.21 -25.64 5.42
N LYS A 445 2.77 -26.05 6.54
CA LYS A 445 2.83 -25.27 7.77
C LYS A 445 4.20 -24.61 7.88
N GLN A 446 4.23 -23.30 8.12
CA GLN A 446 5.46 -22.61 8.46
C GLN A 446 5.82 -22.92 9.92
N THR A 447 7.03 -23.42 10.16
CA THR A 447 7.50 -23.84 11.49
C THR A 447 8.59 -22.95 12.07
N THR A 448 9.27 -22.18 11.23
CA THR A 448 10.19 -21.13 11.65
C THR A 448 10.00 -19.89 10.78
N GLY A 449 10.35 -18.74 11.35
CA GLY A 449 10.12 -17.45 10.75
C GLY A 449 8.71 -16.92 10.93
N GLY A 450 8.48 -15.75 10.35
CA GLY A 450 7.16 -15.18 10.11
C GLY A 450 6.89 -15.09 8.60
N ALA A 451 5.62 -14.91 8.27
CA ALA A 451 5.18 -14.75 6.89
C ALA A 451 5.83 -13.51 6.24
N MET A 452 6.41 -13.68 5.05
CA MET A 452 6.87 -12.56 4.22
C MET A 452 5.73 -12.09 3.30
N GLY A 453 4.93 -11.10 3.70
CA GLY A 453 3.86 -10.57 2.83
C GLY A 453 2.88 -9.62 3.48
#